data_AF-A0A965GI67-F1
#
_entry.id   AF-A0A965GI67-F1
#
_cell.length_a   1.000
_cell.length_b   1.000
_cell.length_c   1.000
_cell.angle_alpha   90.00
_cell.angle_beta   90.00
_cell.angle_gamma   90.00
#
_symmetry.space_group_name_H-M   'P 1'
#
loop_
_entity.id
_entity.type
_entity.pdbx_description
1 polymer ?
#
loop_
_entity_poly.entity_id
_entity_poly.type
_entity_poly.pdbx_seq_one_letter_code
_entity_poly.pdbx_strand_id
1 'polypeptide(L)'
;MPTDRGDELREWSQIITATLEPTTGVEDLERAEIAIGKMRPYLNEIIEDRRRKPGDDMLSSLIAVEEQGEKLNNDELMSFVILLYIAGHETTVNLIGNSVHALLTHPLQLETMRKESCTSNMV
;
A
#
# COMPACT_ATOMS: atom_id res chain seq x y z
N MET A 1 3.36 4.18 -7.65
CA MET A 1 2.14 4.98 -7.39
C MET A 1 2.53 6.45 -7.36
N PRO A 2 1.75 7.35 -7.99
CA PRO A 2 1.88 8.78 -7.76
C PRO A 2 1.69 9.14 -6.28
N THR A 3 2.28 10.24 -5.82
CA THR A 3 2.30 10.64 -4.39
C THR A 3 1.51 11.93 -4.11
N ASP A 4 0.93 12.55 -5.14
CA ASP A 4 0.20 13.81 -5.06
C ASP A 4 -1.04 13.74 -4.14
N ARG A 5 -1.63 12.56 -4.00
CA ARG A 5 -2.76 12.29 -3.09
C ARG A 5 -2.42 11.28 -1.99
N GLY A 6 -1.16 11.22 -1.59
CA GLY A 6 -0.67 10.25 -0.61
C GLY A 6 -1.43 10.28 0.73
N ASP A 7 -1.76 11.47 1.23
CA ASP A 7 -2.52 11.62 2.49
C ASP A 7 -3.94 11.07 2.39
N GLU A 8 -4.62 11.32 1.28
CA GLU A 8 -5.98 10.82 1.04
C GLU A 8 -5.98 9.29 0.89
N LEU A 9 -5.04 8.75 0.12
CA LEU A 9 -4.88 7.30 -0.02
C LEU A 9 -4.59 6.61 1.30
N ARG A 10 -3.77 7.23 2.17
CA ARG A 10 -3.51 6.73 3.51
C ARG A 10 -4.78 6.73 4.35
N GLU A 11 -5.54 7.83 4.36
CA GLU A 11 -6.79 7.92 5.11
C GLU A 11 -7.79 6.83 4.68
N TRP A 12 -8.01 6.66 3.37
CA TRP A 12 -8.93 5.65 2.87
C TRP A 12 -8.45 4.23 3.16
N SER A 13 -7.14 3.96 3.00
CA SER A 13 -6.52 2.69 3.34
C SER A 13 -6.76 2.30 4.80
N GLN A 14 -6.61 3.25 5.73
CA GLN A 14 -6.85 3.03 7.16
C GLN A 14 -8.31 2.71 7.46
N ILE A 15 -9.24 3.45 6.87
CA ILE A 15 -10.69 3.21 7.03
C ILE A 15 -11.06 1.81 6.51
N ILE A 16 -10.54 1.42 5.34
CA ILE A 16 -10.81 0.10 4.75
C ILE A 16 -10.21 -1.02 5.62
N THR A 17 -8.98 -0.85 6.08
CA THR A 17 -8.28 -1.86 6.90
C THR A 17 -8.98 -2.10 8.24
N ALA A 18 -9.57 -1.06 8.84
CA ALA A 18 -10.30 -1.17 10.10
C ALA A 18 -11.52 -2.13 10.03
N THR A 19 -12.01 -2.44 8.82
CA THR A 19 -13.09 -3.43 8.64
C THR A 19 -12.66 -4.88 8.87
N LEU A 20 -11.35 -5.13 9.00
CA LEU A 20 -10.80 -6.46 9.30
C LEU A 20 -10.75 -6.74 10.80
N GLU A 21 -11.11 -5.78 11.65
CA GLU A 21 -11.06 -5.93 13.10
C GLU A 21 -12.25 -6.76 13.61
N PRO A 22 -12.07 -7.58 14.67
CA PRO A 22 -13.19 -8.32 15.27
C PRO A 22 -14.31 -7.43 15.83
N THR A 23 -14.01 -6.15 16.06
CA THR A 23 -14.92 -5.15 16.63
C THR A 23 -15.65 -4.29 15.60
N THR A 24 -15.47 -4.55 14.30
CA THR A 24 -16.08 -3.78 13.21
C THR A 24 -17.61 -3.75 13.32
N GLY A 25 -18.19 -2.56 13.28
CA GLY A 25 -19.64 -2.32 13.27
C GLY A 25 -20.18 -1.94 11.88
N VAL A 26 -21.51 -1.81 11.78
CA VAL A 26 -22.18 -1.40 10.53
C VAL A 26 -21.72 -0.02 10.05
N GLU A 27 -21.55 0.93 10.98
CA GLU A 27 -21.06 2.28 10.64
C GLU A 27 -19.64 2.26 10.04
N ASP A 28 -18.78 1.33 10.45
CA ASP A 28 -17.42 1.19 9.90
C ASP A 28 -17.47 0.65 8.47
N LEU A 29 -18.38 -0.29 8.18
CA LEU A 29 -18.59 -0.81 6.84
C LEU A 29 -19.11 0.28 5.89
N GLU A 30 -20.05 1.12 6.34
CA GLU A 30 -20.54 2.27 5.57
C GLU A 30 -19.42 3.27 5.26
N ARG A 31 -18.57 3.57 6.25
CA ARG A 31 -17.39 4.43 6.04
C ARG A 31 -16.40 3.82 5.06
N ALA A 32 -16.17 2.51 5.13
CA ALA A 32 -15.28 1.81 4.21
C ALA A 32 -15.83 1.80 2.79
N GLU A 33 -17.14 1.64 2.60
CA GLU A 33 -17.77 1.75 1.28
C GLU A 33 -17.57 3.15 0.68
N ILE A 34 -17.74 4.20 1.47
CA ILE A 34 -17.44 5.58 1.06
C ILE A 34 -15.96 5.74 0.70
N ALA A 35 -15.05 5.18 1.51
CA ALA A 35 -13.60 5.25 1.26
C ALA A 35 -13.21 4.52 -0.03
N ILE A 36 -13.75 3.32 -0.28
CA ILE A 36 -13.58 2.57 -1.53
C ILE A 36 -14.11 3.39 -2.72
N GLY A 37 -15.28 4.02 -2.57
CA GLY A 37 -15.89 4.89 -3.58
C GLY A 37 -15.03 6.11 -3.94
N LYS A 38 -14.20 6.61 -3.01
CA LYS A 38 -13.23 7.69 -3.25
C LYS A 38 -11.91 7.19 -3.84
N MET A 39 -11.45 6.02 -3.39
CA MET A 39 -10.18 5.44 -3.81
C MET A 39 -10.22 4.88 -5.23
N ARG A 40 -11.33 4.22 -5.61
CA ARG A 40 -11.50 3.60 -6.93
C ARG A 40 -11.28 4.55 -8.10
N PRO A 41 -11.91 5.75 -8.16
CA PRO A 41 -11.71 6.68 -9.28
C PRO A 41 -10.24 7.05 -9.50
N TYR A 42 -9.52 7.34 -8.42
CA TYR A 42 -8.10 7.72 -8.52
C TYR A 42 -7.21 6.56 -8.96
N LEU A 43 -7.42 5.36 -8.41
CA LEU A 43 -6.70 4.17 -8.88
C LEU A 43 -7.03 3.84 -10.33
N ASN A 44 -8.27 4.12 -10.78
CA ASN A 44 -8.66 3.95 -12.17
C ASN A 44 -7.92 4.91 -13.09
N GLU A 45 -7.74 6.18 -12.71
CA GLU A 45 -6.91 7.13 -13.46
C GLU A 45 -5.48 6.61 -13.63
N ILE A 46 -4.89 6.05 -12.56
CA ILE A 46 -3.55 5.46 -12.60
C ILE A 46 -3.50 4.25 -13.53
N ILE A 47 -4.50 3.36 -13.47
CA ILE A 47 -4.59 2.18 -14.34
C ILE A 47 -4.71 2.61 -15.81
N GLU A 48 -5.57 3.56 -16.14
CA GLU A 48 -5.76 4.03 -17.51
C GLU A 48 -4.52 4.74 -18.06
N ASP A 49 -3.86 5.57 -17.25
CA ASP A 49 -2.59 6.18 -17.63
C ASP A 49 -1.52 5.13 -17.89
N ARG A 50 -1.49 4.06 -17.07
CA ARG A 50 -0.53 2.98 -17.25
C ARG A 50 -0.86 2.07 -18.42
N ARG A 51 -2.15 1.90 -18.76
CA ARG A 51 -2.58 1.21 -19.98
C ARG A 51 -2.13 1.97 -21.24
N ARG A 52 -2.21 3.30 -21.24
CA ARG A 52 -1.74 4.14 -22.36
C ARG A 52 -0.22 4.19 -22.50
N LYS A 53 0.50 4.10 -21.38
CA LYS A 53 1.96 4.15 -21.34
C LYS A 53 2.49 3.02 -20.47
N PRO A 54 2.52 1.77 -20.96
CA PRO A 54 3.07 0.64 -20.21
C PRO A 54 4.55 0.84 -19.90
N GLY A 55 5.06 0.11 -18.90
CA GLY A 55 6.48 0.05 -18.64
C GLY A 55 6.81 -1.10 -17.70
N ASP A 56 8.00 -1.08 -17.11
CA ASP A 56 8.56 -2.23 -16.41
C ASP A 56 8.17 -2.24 -14.91
N ASP A 57 6.88 -2.44 -14.64
CA ASP A 57 6.37 -2.57 -13.27
C ASP A 57 5.26 -3.62 -13.15
N MET A 58 4.93 -3.95 -11.90
CA MET A 58 3.89 -4.93 -11.59
C MET A 58 2.51 -4.51 -12.10
N LEU A 59 2.19 -3.21 -12.12
CA LEU A 59 0.87 -2.75 -12.57
C LEU A 59 0.70 -2.98 -14.08
N SER A 60 1.71 -2.64 -14.88
CA SER A 60 1.75 -2.99 -16.32
C SER A 60 1.66 -4.49 -16.54
N SER A 61 2.34 -5.29 -15.71
CA SER A 61 2.27 -6.75 -15.80
C SER A 61 0.86 -7.28 -15.52
N LEU A 62 0.16 -6.73 -14.53
CA LEU A 62 -1.22 -7.10 -14.20
C LEU A 62 -2.22 -6.66 -15.28
N ILE A 63 -2.06 -5.45 -15.84
CA ILE A 63 -2.89 -4.96 -16.96
C ILE A 63 -2.74 -5.88 -18.19
N ALA A 64 -1.51 -6.29 -18.51
CA ALA A 64 -1.27 -7.20 -19.64
C ALA A 64 -1.90 -8.59 -19.46
N VAL A 65 -2.10 -9.04 -18.21
CA VAL A 65 -2.85 -10.27 -17.90
C VAL A 65 -4.35 -10.05 -18.00
N GLU A 66 -4.86 -8.90 -17.57
CA GLU A 66 -6.27 -8.52 -17.70
C GLU A 66 -6.71 -8.44 -19.17
N GLU A 67 -5.89 -7.87 -20.05
CA GLU A 67 -6.16 -7.78 -21.48
C GLU A 67 -6.29 -9.15 -22.17
N GLN A 68 -5.72 -10.21 -21.58
CA GLN A 68 -5.89 -11.59 -22.07
C GLN A 68 -7.24 -12.18 -21.68
N GLY A 69 -7.99 -11.56 -20.75
CA GLY A 69 -9.38 -11.86 -20.41
C GLY A 69 -9.65 -13.20 -19.71
N GLU A 70 -8.71 -14.15 -19.72
CA GLU A 70 -8.91 -15.49 -19.17
C GLU A 70 -8.60 -15.60 -17.67
N LYS A 71 -7.79 -14.68 -17.13
CA LYS A 71 -7.24 -14.80 -15.76
C LYS A 71 -7.62 -13.67 -14.82
N LEU A 72 -7.97 -12.51 -15.37
CA LEU A 72 -8.28 -11.31 -14.61
C LEU A 72 -9.23 -10.46 -15.44
N ASN A 73 -10.34 -10.04 -14.86
CA ASN A 73 -11.18 -9.00 -15.44
C ASN A 73 -10.88 -7.63 -14.80
N ASN A 74 -11.49 -6.56 -15.32
CA ASN A 74 -11.22 -5.21 -14.86
C ASN A 74 -11.55 -4.96 -13.38
N ASP A 75 -12.66 -5.51 -12.87
CA ASP A 75 -13.04 -5.38 -11.46
C ASP A 75 -12.10 -6.18 -10.55
N GLU A 76 -11.65 -7.35 -11.00
CA GLU A 76 -10.65 -8.14 -10.28
C GLU A 76 -9.29 -7.44 -10.26
N LEU A 77 -8.86 -6.84 -11.39
CA LEU A 77 -7.65 -6.02 -11.45
C LEU A 77 -7.71 -4.86 -10.46
N MET A 78 -8.80 -4.11 -10.46
CA MET A 78 -9.02 -3.00 -9.53
C MET A 78 -8.95 -3.49 -8.07
N SER A 79 -9.64 -4.59 -7.76
CA SER A 79 -9.66 -5.17 -6.41
C SER A 79 -8.27 -5.64 -5.98
N PHE A 80 -7.48 -6.19 -6.90
CA PHE A 80 -6.12 -6.63 -6.64
C PHE A 80 -5.16 -5.45 -6.42
N VAL A 81 -5.29 -4.37 -7.20
CA VAL A 81 -4.51 -3.14 -6.99
C VAL A 81 -4.82 -2.51 -5.63
N ILE A 82 -6.09 -2.45 -5.24
CA ILE A 82 -6.54 -2.01 -3.91
C ILE A 82 -5.89 -2.88 -2.82
N LEU A 83 -5.98 -4.21 -2.95
CA LEU A 83 -5.42 -5.15 -2.00
C LEU A 83 -3.92 -4.96 -1.82
N LEU A 84 -3.16 -4.91 -2.93
CA LEU A 84 -1.71 -4.74 -2.90
C LEU A 84 -1.30 -3.40 -2.28
N TYR A 85 -2.04 -2.32 -2.58
CA TYR A 85 -1.77 -1.02 -2.00
C TYR A 85 -1.94 -1.04 -0.48
N ILE A 86 -3.10 -1.49 0.01
CA ILE A 86 -3.40 -1.53 1.45
C ILE A 86 -2.41 -2.45 2.18
N ALA A 87 -2.21 -3.66 1.67
CA ALA A 87 -1.36 -4.66 2.30
C ALA A 87 0.09 -4.19 2.43
N GLY A 88 0.62 -3.50 1.41
CA GLY A 88 1.99 -3.00 1.42
C GLY A 88 2.16 -1.70 2.20
N HIS A 89 1.18 -0.81 2.16
CA HIS A 89 1.29 0.52 2.74
C HIS A 89 1.27 0.50 4.26
N GLU A 90 0.18 0.02 4.89
CA GLU A 90 0.01 0.12 6.34
C GLU A 90 1.06 -0.69 7.10
N THR A 91 1.38 -1.89 6.62
CA THR A 91 2.36 -2.78 7.28
C THR A 91 3.76 -2.17 7.28
N THR A 92 4.20 -1.62 6.15
CA THR A 92 5.53 -1.04 6.01
C THR A 92 5.66 0.27 6.78
N VAL A 93 4.63 1.13 6.75
CA VAL A 93 4.62 2.39 7.53
C VAL A 93 4.70 2.08 9.03
N ASN A 94 3.89 1.13 9.50
CA ASN A 94 3.90 0.72 10.91
C ASN A 94 5.23 0.06 11.31
N LEU A 95 5.79 -0.81 10.45
CA LEU A 95 7.07 -1.46 10.71
C LEU A 95 8.19 -0.43 10.85
N ILE A 96 8.28 0.54 9.93
CA ILE A 96 9.31 1.59 9.98
C ILE A 96 9.12 2.45 11.24
N GLY A 97 7.89 2.90 11.52
CA GLY A 97 7.58 3.70 12.71
C GLY A 97 7.97 2.98 14.00
N ASN A 98 7.57 1.71 14.14
CA ASN A 98 7.91 0.89 15.31
C ASN A 98 9.41 0.63 15.41
N SER A 99 10.10 0.42 14.28
CA SER A 99 11.55 0.21 14.26
C SER A 99 12.30 1.45 14.74
N VAL A 100 11.91 2.64 14.26
CA VAL A 100 12.49 3.91 14.70
C VAL A 100 12.21 4.14 16.18
N HIS A 101 10.98 3.91 16.63
CA HIS A 101 10.62 4.03 18.05
C HIS A 101 11.44 3.08 18.93
N ALA A 102 11.58 1.82 18.53
CA ALA A 102 12.37 0.83 19.26
C ALA A 102 13.83 1.24 19.36
N LEU A 103 14.45 1.70 18.26
CA LEU A 103 15.84 2.16 18.25
C LEU A 103 16.06 3.40 19.14
N LEU A 104 15.12 4.34 19.16
CA LEU A 104 15.21 5.55 19.98
C LEU A 104 15.00 5.28 21.48
N THR A 105 14.24 4.23 21.82
CA THR A 105 13.96 3.83 23.21
C THR A 105 14.96 2.82 23.77
N HIS A 106 15.80 2.22 22.91
CA HIS A 106 16.81 1.22 23.26
C HIS A 106 18.20 1.65 22.77
N PRO A 107 18.87 2.59 23.48
CA PRO A 107 20.07 3.26 22.99
C PRO A 107 21.28 2.33 22.78
N LEU A 108 21.39 1.24 23.55
CA LEU A 108 22.47 0.25 23.35
C LEU A 108 22.32 -0.48 22.01
N GLN A 109 21.10 -0.86 21.63
CA GLN A 109 20.78 -1.50 20.35
C GLN A 109 21.03 -0.55 19.18
N LEU A 110 20.70 0.74 19.33
CA LEU A 110 21.04 1.77 18.36
C LEU A 110 22.56 1.93 18.18
N GLU A 111 23.33 1.88 19.28
CA GLU A 111 24.78 1.95 19.21
C GLU A 111 25.39 0.73 18.50
N THR A 112 24.89 -0.48 18.77
CA THR A 112 25.30 -1.70 18.07
C THR A 112 25.01 -1.60 16.57
N MET A 113 23.79 -1.21 16.17
CA MET A 113 23.41 -1.05 14.76
C MET A 113 24.32 -0.05 14.02
N ARG A 114 24.66 1.08 14.68
CA ARG A 114 25.57 2.09 14.12
C ARG A 114 26.99 1.54 13.91
N LYS A 115 27.51 0.75 14.85
CA LYS A 115 28.83 0.12 14.73
C LYS A 115 28.86 -0.89 13.58
N GLU A 116 27.84 -1.74 13.46
CA GLU A 116 27.74 -2.74 12.40
C GLU A 116 27.56 -2.13 10.99
N SER A 117 26.78 -1.04 10.89
CA SER A 117 26.59 -0.32 9.61
C SER A 117 27.89 0.32 9.09
N CYS A 118 28.77 0.77 9.99
CA CYS A 118 30.10 1.29 9.61
C CYS A 118 31.08 0.17 9.19
N THR A 119 30.96 -1.04 9.75
CA THR A 119 31.82 -2.17 9.36
C THR A 119 31.42 -2.80 8.03
N SER A 120 30.14 -2.72 7.64
CA SER A 120 29.66 -3.25 6.36
C SER A 120 30.06 -2.44 5.13
N ASN A 121 30.55 -1.20 5.30
CA ASN A 121 31.04 -0.31 4.23
C ASN A 121 32.58 -0.27 4.11
N MET A 122 33.30 -1.21 4.75
CA MET A 122 34.77 -1.31 4.71
C MET A 122 35.30 -2.62 4.08
N VAL A 123 34.48 -3.32 3.29
CA VAL A 123 34.87 -4.45 2.42
C VAL A 123 34.31 -4.20 1.03
#